data_AF-A0AAP8N7E1-F1
#
_entry.id   AF-A0AAP8N7E1-F1
#
_cell.length_a   1.000
_cell.length_b   1.000
_cell.length_c   1.000
_cell.angle_alpha   90.00
_cell.angle_beta   90.00
_cell.angle_gamma   90.00
#
_symmetry.space_group_name_H-M   'P 1'
#
loop_
_entity.id
_entity.type
_entity.pdbx_description
1 polymer ?
#
loop_
_entity_poly.entity_id
_entity_poly.type
_entity_poly.pdbx_seq_one_letter_code
_entity_poly.pdbx_strand_id
1 'polypeptide(L)'
;CNARYLYLDPEVGGKIAVAEAARNVICSGARPLAITDCLNFGNPEKPEIFWQLEKATDGMSDACNVLSTPVIGGNVSLYNETNGEAVYPTPVVGMVGLIED
;
A
#
# COMPACT_ATOMS: atom_id res chain seq x y z
N CYS A 1 -4.07 4.81 4.25
CA CYS A 1 -3.23 5.18 3.10
C CYS A 1 -3.23 6.70 2.95
N ASN A 2 -2.06 7.32 3.02
CA ASN A 2 -1.88 8.75 2.81
C ASN A 2 -1.10 9.00 1.51
N ALA A 3 -1.83 9.36 0.45
CA ALA A 3 -1.28 9.52 -0.89
C ALA A 3 -0.21 10.62 -1.01
N ARG A 4 -0.15 11.59 -0.08
CA ARG A 4 0.90 12.62 -0.06
C ARG A 4 2.26 12.05 0.30
N TYR A 5 2.32 11.10 1.23
CA TYR A 5 3.58 10.45 1.58
C TYR A 5 4.08 9.61 0.42
N LEU A 6 3.18 8.87 -0.24
CA LEU A 6 3.53 8.08 -1.42
C LEU A 6 4.01 8.95 -2.59
N TYR A 7 3.42 10.13 -2.78
CA TYR A 7 3.84 11.05 -3.84
C TYR A 7 5.24 11.63 -3.59
N LEU A 8 5.58 11.91 -2.33
CA LEU A 8 6.87 12.49 -1.95
C LEU A 8 8.00 11.45 -1.85
N ASP A 9 7.69 10.27 -1.30
CA ASP A 9 8.59 9.13 -1.16
C ASP A 9 7.75 7.83 -1.22
N PRO A 10 7.67 7.18 -2.39
CA PRO A 10 6.81 6.03 -2.56
C PRO A 10 7.24 4.83 -1.70
N GLU A 11 8.55 4.63 -1.49
CA GLU A 11 9.04 3.50 -0.69
C GLU A 11 8.69 3.66 0.78
N VAL A 12 8.97 4.83 1.36
CA VAL A 12 8.60 5.14 2.74
C VAL A 12 7.06 5.20 2.87
N GLY A 13 6.38 5.75 1.87
CA GLY A 13 4.92 5.80 1.83
C GLY A 13 4.27 4.42 1.83
N GLY A 14 4.81 3.47 1.05
CA GLY A 14 4.36 2.08 1.01
C GLY A 14 4.54 1.38 2.36
N LYS A 15 5.69 1.58 3.00
CA LYS A 15 5.96 1.11 4.38
C LYS A 15 4.94 1.65 5.36
N ILE A 16 4.66 2.96 5.30
CA ILE A 16 3.69 3.62 6.18
C ILE A 16 2.27 3.09 5.96
N ALA A 17 1.85 2.81 4.72
CA ALA A 17 0.51 2.32 4.42
C ALA A 17 0.21 0.99 5.11
N VAL A 18 1.16 0.03 5.08
CA VAL A 18 1.03 -1.25 5.78
C VAL A 18 1.12 -1.06 7.30
N ALA A 19 2.07 -0.25 7.77
CA ALA A 19 2.26 0.01 9.19
C ALA A 19 1.05 0.70 9.85
N GLU A 20 0.38 1.61 9.13
CA GLU A 20 -0.86 2.26 9.57
C GLU A 20 -1.98 1.22 9.75
N ALA A 21 -2.16 0.33 8.77
CA ALA A 21 -3.16 -0.73 8.85
C ALA A 21 -2.89 -1.68 10.03
N ALA A 22 -1.63 -2.08 10.24
CA ALA A 22 -1.22 -2.87 11.41
C ALA A 22 -1.52 -2.16 12.72
N ARG A 23 -1.15 -0.89 12.83
CA ARG A 23 -1.39 -0.11 14.05
C ARG A 23 -2.87 -0.02 14.37
N ASN A 24 -3.72 0.20 13.37
CA ASN A 24 -5.17 0.26 13.57
C ASN A 24 -5.74 -1.06 14.11
N VAL A 25 -5.33 -2.20 13.53
CA VAL A 25 -5.74 -3.54 13.97
C VAL A 25 -5.23 -3.84 15.39
N ILE A 26 -3.97 -3.49 15.69
CA ILE A 26 -3.39 -3.65 17.04
C ILE A 26 -4.13 -2.79 18.07
N CYS A 27 -4.45 -1.54 17.73
CA CYS A 27 -5.17 -0.62 18.62
C CYS A 27 -6.59 -1.11 18.95
N SER A 28 -7.22 -1.93 18.10
CA SER A 28 -8.50 -2.58 18.43
C SER A 28 -8.35 -3.84 19.30
N GLY A 29 -7.12 -4.22 19.69
CA GLY A 29 -6.83 -5.42 20.48
C GLY A 29 -6.62 -6.68 19.64
N ALA A 30 -6.55 -6.57 18.32
CA ALA A 30 -6.35 -7.71 17.43
C ALA A 30 -4.86 -7.92 17.09
N ARG A 31 -4.44 -9.17 16.92
CA ARG A 31 -3.14 -9.54 16.35
C ARG A 31 -3.22 -9.55 14.82
N PRO A 32 -2.42 -8.73 14.10
CA PRO A 32 -2.37 -8.75 12.63
C PRO A 32 -2.02 -10.14 12.07
N LEU A 33 -2.67 -10.54 10.98
CA LEU A 33 -2.45 -11.83 10.34
C LEU A 33 -2.07 -11.72 8.87
N ALA A 34 -2.73 -10.88 8.10
CA ALA A 34 -2.55 -10.80 6.65
C ALA A 34 -3.09 -9.48 6.10
N ILE A 35 -2.64 -9.12 4.90
CA ILE A 35 -3.15 -7.95 4.16
C ILE A 35 -3.76 -8.32 2.82
N THR A 36 -4.67 -7.47 2.37
CA THR A 36 -5.07 -7.34 0.97
C THR A 36 -4.75 -5.92 0.49
N ASP A 37 -4.36 -5.77 -0.76
CA ASP A 37 -4.00 -4.47 -1.33
C ASP A 37 -4.84 -4.11 -2.56
N CYS A 38 -5.01 -2.81 -2.77
CA CYS A 38 -5.57 -2.27 -4.00
C CYS A 38 -4.65 -1.16 -4.51
N LEU A 39 -3.82 -1.49 -5.51
CA LEU A 39 -2.83 -0.61 -6.10
C LEU A 39 -3.49 0.28 -7.14
N ASN A 40 -3.54 1.59 -6.91
CA ASN A 40 -4.10 2.58 -7.85
C ASN A 40 -3.01 3.55 -8.28
N PHE A 41 -2.61 3.45 -9.56
CA PHE A 41 -1.55 4.25 -10.16
C PHE A 41 -1.95 4.76 -11.55
N GLY A 42 -1.22 5.75 -12.07
CA GLY A 42 -1.39 6.30 -13.42
C GLY A 42 -0.92 5.35 -14.53
N ASN A 43 -0.60 5.89 -15.70
CA ASN A 43 -0.05 5.10 -16.81
C ASN A 43 1.37 4.58 -16.49
N PRO A 44 1.60 3.26 -16.38
CA PRO A 44 2.90 2.67 -16.05
C PRO A 44 3.94 2.76 -17.16
N GLU A 45 3.58 3.16 -18.38
CA GLU A 45 4.55 3.40 -19.46
C GLU A 45 5.36 4.67 -19.25
N LYS A 46 4.88 5.57 -18.38
CA LYS A 46 5.59 6.76 -17.94
C LYS A 46 6.61 6.37 -16.86
N PRO A 47 7.92 6.61 -17.05
CA PRO A 47 8.97 6.15 -16.12
C PRO A 47 8.76 6.59 -14.67
N GLU A 48 8.24 7.80 -14.45
CA GLU A 48 7.96 8.34 -13.13
C GLU A 48 6.82 7.62 -12.40
N ILE A 49 5.79 7.19 -13.14
CA ILE A 49 4.67 6.44 -12.58
C ILE A 49 5.08 4.99 -12.31
N PHE A 50 5.87 4.40 -13.21
CA PHE A 50 6.43 3.08 -12.98
C PHE A 50 7.32 3.07 -11.74
N TRP A 51 8.17 4.09 -11.57
CA TRP A 51 9.00 4.25 -10.37
C TRP A 51 8.16 4.36 -9.09
N GLN A 52 7.04 5.10 -9.12
CA GLN A 52 6.12 5.16 -7.98
C GLN A 52 5.52 3.80 -7.65
N LEU A 53 5.06 3.05 -8.65
CA LEU A 53 4.50 1.71 -8.47
C LEU A 53 5.53 0.74 -7.89
N GLU A 54 6.72 0.68 -8.48
CA GLU A 54 7.82 -0.18 -8.04
C GLU A 54 8.20 0.13 -6.59
N LYS A 55 8.55 1.38 -6.29
CA LYS A 55 9.02 1.78 -4.96
C LYS A 55 7.94 1.61 -3.89
N ALA A 56 6.69 1.94 -4.21
CA ALA A 56 5.59 1.71 -3.27
C ALA A 56 5.43 0.22 -2.94
N THR A 57 5.52 -0.65 -3.95
CA THR A 57 5.39 -2.10 -3.77
C THR A 57 6.57 -2.69 -3.00
N ASP A 58 7.80 -2.23 -3.29
CA ASP A 58 9.00 -2.59 -2.51
C ASP A 58 8.80 -2.24 -1.03
N GLY A 59 8.35 -1.02 -0.75
CA GLY A 59 8.11 -0.56 0.60
C GLY A 59 7.02 -1.34 1.34
N MET A 60 5.94 -1.69 0.64
CA MET A 60 4.89 -2.55 1.20
C MET A 60 5.42 -3.95 1.51
N SER A 61 6.19 -4.55 0.59
CA SER A 61 6.82 -5.86 0.76
C SER A 61 7.74 -5.90 1.99
N ASP A 62 8.62 -4.90 2.13
CA ASP A 62 9.49 -4.74 3.30
C ASP A 62 8.69 -4.70 4.62
N ALA A 63 7.63 -3.88 4.66
CA ALA A 63 6.80 -3.76 5.85
C ALA A 63 6.05 -5.07 6.17
N CYS A 64 5.53 -5.76 5.16
CA CYS A 64 4.92 -7.08 5.31
C CYS A 64 5.89 -8.12 5.88
N ASN A 65 7.14 -8.13 5.40
CA ASN A 65 8.18 -9.03 5.89
C ASN A 65 8.50 -8.75 7.38
N VAL A 66 8.66 -7.48 7.73
CA VAL A 66 8.93 -7.07 9.13
C VAL A 66 7.78 -7.46 10.06
N LEU A 67 6.53 -7.25 9.62
CA LEU A 67 5.34 -7.52 10.43
C LEU A 67 4.85 -8.96 10.36
N SER A 68 5.48 -9.81 9.53
CA SER A 68 5.03 -11.18 9.25
C SER A 68 3.56 -11.25 8.81
N THR A 69 3.12 -10.27 8.02
CA THR A 69 1.74 -10.17 7.50
C THR A 69 1.75 -10.41 5.99
N PRO A 70 1.56 -11.65 5.52
CA PRO A 70 1.54 -11.96 4.08
C PRO A 70 0.41 -11.24 3.35
N VAL A 71 0.64 -10.95 2.08
CA VAL A 71 -0.39 -10.52 1.14
C VAL A 71 -1.19 -11.75 0.71
N ILE A 72 -2.49 -11.77 0.95
CA ILE A 72 -3.37 -12.92 0.66
C ILE A 72 -4.29 -12.70 -0.55
N GLY A 73 -4.29 -11.50 -1.11
CA GLY A 73 -5.06 -11.12 -2.29
C GLY A 73 -4.91 -9.64 -2.57
N GLY A 74 -5.41 -9.19 -3.71
CA GLY A 74 -5.38 -7.78 -4.04
C GLY A 74 -5.93 -7.46 -5.43
N ASN A 75 -5.81 -6.20 -5.82
CA ASN A 75 -6.19 -5.67 -7.12
C ASN A 75 -5.16 -4.65 -7.60
N VAL A 76 -4.98 -4.56 -8.91
CA VAL A 76 -4.13 -3.54 -9.55
C VAL A 76 -4.95 -2.79 -10.58
N SER A 77 -5.09 -1.48 -10.37
CA SER A 77 -5.74 -0.53 -11.26
C SER A 77 -4.68 0.45 -11.78
N LEU A 78 -4.44 0.42 -13.09
CA LEU A 78 -3.46 1.25 -13.78
C LEU A 78 -4.16 2.19 -14.78
N TYR A 79 -3.41 3.12 -15.36
CA TYR A 79 -3.94 4.12 -16.29
C TYR A 79 -5.01 5.04 -15.65
N ASN A 80 -4.93 5.23 -14.33
CA ASN A 80 -5.78 6.19 -13.62
C ASN A 80 -5.25 7.61 -13.88
N GLU A 81 -5.60 8.15 -15.03
CA GLU A 81 -5.23 9.51 -15.44
C GLU A 81 -6.38 10.19 -16.19
N THR A 82 -6.42 11.52 -16.14
CA THR A 82 -7.38 12.34 -16.88
C THR A 82 -6.63 13.49 -17.52
N ASN A 83 -6.80 13.70 -18.83
CA ASN A 83 -6.07 14.71 -19.60
C ASN A 83 -4.55 14.65 -19.45
N GLY A 84 -4.00 13.43 -19.29
CA GLY A 84 -2.56 13.19 -19.12
C GLY A 84 -2.03 13.39 -17.69
N GLU A 85 -2.87 13.88 -16.77
CA GLU A 85 -2.53 14.03 -15.35
C GLU A 85 -2.93 12.76 -14.58
N ALA A 86 -1.95 12.14 -13.92
CA ALA A 86 -2.15 10.94 -13.12
C ALA A 86 -2.75 11.27 -11.75
N VAL A 87 -3.57 10.36 -11.20
CA VAL A 87 -3.94 10.40 -9.78
C VAL A 87 -2.70 10.27 -8.90
N TYR A 88 -2.81 10.71 -7.65
CA TYR A 88 -1.76 10.41 -6.67
C TYR A 88 -1.59 8.89 -6.49
N PRO A 89 -0.35 8.39 -6.30
CA PRO A 89 -0.10 6.98 -6.02
C PRO A 89 -0.84 6.56 -4.75
N THR A 90 -1.77 5.61 -4.91
CA THR A 90 -2.71 5.24 -3.84
C THR A 90 -2.80 3.72 -3.69
N PRO A 91 -1.79 3.08 -3.07
CA PRO A 91 -1.89 1.70 -2.60
C PRO A 91 -2.75 1.65 -1.33
N VAL A 92 -3.98 1.15 -1.45
CA VAL A 92 -4.87 0.97 -0.30
C VAL A 92 -4.59 -0.38 0.34
N VAL A 93 -4.46 -0.42 1.67
CA VAL A 93 -4.20 -1.65 2.43
C VAL A 93 -5.40 -1.95 3.31
N GLY A 94 -5.99 -3.13 3.12
CA GLY A 94 -6.89 -3.77 4.08
C GLY A 94 -6.09 -4.78 4.90
N MET A 95 -6.29 -4.81 6.22
CA MET A 95 -5.61 -5.77 7.09
C MET A 95 -6.62 -6.52 7.95
N VAL A 96 -6.41 -7.82 8.06
CA VAL A 96 -7.19 -8.71 8.93
C VAL A 96 -6.37 -9.05 10.16
N GLY A 97 -7.01 -9.05 11.32
CA GLY A 97 -6.42 -9.49 12.58
C GLY A 97 -7.38 -10.37 13.39
N LEU A 98 -6.82 -11.06 14.37
CA LEU A 98 -7.54 -11.96 15.28
C LEU A 98 -7.60 -11.33 16.68
N ILE A 99 -8.79 -11.27 17.26
CA ILE A 99 -8.99 -11.02 18.69
C ILE A 99 -9.14 -12.39 19.35
N GLU A 100 -8.35 -12.66 20.38
CA GLU A 100 -8.47 -13.88 21.18
C GLU A 100 -9.44 -13.58 22.34
N ASP A 101 -10.42 -14.46 22.57
CA ASP A 101 -11.45 -14.35 23.61
C ASP A 101 -10.90 -14.63 25.02
#